data_AF-A0A6B3M5V6-F1
#
_entry.id   AF-A0A6B3M5V6-F1
#
_cell.length_a   1.000
_cell.length_b   1.000
_cell.length_c   1.000
_cell.angle_alpha   90.00
_cell.angle_beta   90.00
_cell.angle_gamma   90.00
#
_symmetry.space_group_name_H-M   'P 1'
#
loop_
_entity.id
_entity.type
_entity.pdbx_description
1 polymer ?
#
loop_
_entity_poly.entity_id
_entity_poly.type
_entity_poly.pdbx_seq_one_letter_code
_entity_poly.pdbx_strand_id
1 'polypeptide(L)'
;MERVISLLGLLVFIGLGYLFSVNRAAVRWSTVLWSVGLQLILAIFILKTAVGLAVFQFLGNLVSRFLDFSDVGAQFVFGEDFEEHFIYSGKKTLETRDGMNCQSVFRNRLDAP
;
A
#
# COMPACT_ATOMS: atom_id res chain seq x y z
N MET A 1 -10.97 14.59 -13.71
CA MET A 1 -9.79 15.32 -13.18
C MET A 1 -8.65 14.36 -12.78
N GLU A 2 -8.94 13.18 -12.25
CA GLU A 2 -7.95 12.20 -11.75
C GLU A 2 -6.91 11.74 -12.79
N ARG A 3 -7.33 11.53 -14.05
CA ARG A 3 -6.41 11.12 -15.13
C ARG A 3 -5.29 12.14 -15.40
N VAL A 4 -5.58 13.43 -15.19
CA VAL A 4 -4.62 14.52 -15.40
C VAL A 4 -3.57 14.52 -14.29
N ILE A 5 -4.00 14.21 -13.06
CA ILE A 5 -3.12 14.09 -11.89
C ILE A 5 -2.17 12.90 -12.04
N SER A 6 -2.65 11.74 -12.51
CA SER A 6 -1.77 10.61 -12.80
C SER A 6 -0.74 10.92 -13.90
N LEU A 7 -1.15 11.64 -14.95
CA LEU A 7 -0.23 12.02 -16.03
C LEU A 7 0.83 13.01 -15.55
N LEU A 8 0.43 13.99 -14.74
CA LEU A 8 1.33 14.99 -14.15
C LEU A 8 2.31 14.33 -13.18
N GLY A 9 1.85 13.39 -12.35
CA GLY A 9 2.71 12.61 -11.46
C GLY A 9 3.81 11.86 -12.22
N LEU A 10 3.47 11.18 -13.33
CA LEU A 10 4.45 10.48 -14.17
C LEU A 10 5.53 11.43 -14.71
N LEU A 11 5.13 12.60 -15.21
CA LEU A 11 6.06 13.61 -15.72
C LEU A 11 6.95 14.18 -14.62
N VAL A 12 6.40 14.41 -13.42
CA VAL A 12 7.15 14.90 -12.26
C VAL A 12 8.18 13.87 -11.81
N PHE A 13 7.85 12.57 -11.77
CA PHE A 13 8.82 11.53 -11.42
C PHE A 13 9.97 11.44 -12.42
N ILE A 14 9.68 11.53 -13.72
CA ILE A 14 10.72 11.57 -14.77
C ILE A 14 11.57 12.83 -14.62
N GLY A 15 10.94 13.98 -14.34
CA GLY A 15 11.62 15.26 -14.11
C GLY A 15 12.51 15.25 -12.87
N LEU A 16 12.06 14.64 -11.76
CA LEU A 16 12.86 14.46 -10.55
C LEU A 16 14.06 13.55 -10.79
N GLY A 17 13.87 12.44 -11.52
CA GLY A 17 14.98 11.56 -11.92
C GLY A 17 16.00 12.28 -12.80
N TYR A 18 15.56 13.20 -13.65
CA TYR A 18 16.44 14.06 -14.43
C TYR A 18 17.16 15.11 -13.56
N LEU A 19 16.47 15.71 -12.59
CA LEU A 19 17.01 16.75 -11.71
C LEU A 19 18.07 16.23 -10.74
N PHE A 20 17.89 15.01 -10.21
CA PHE A 20 18.86 14.33 -9.35
C PHE A 20 20.03 13.71 -10.15
N SER A 21 20.01 13.77 -11.48
CA SER A 21 21.07 13.18 -12.31
C SER A 21 22.28 14.12 -12.45
N VAL A 22 23.40 13.71 -11.84
CA VAL A 22 24.69 14.42 -11.89
C VAL A 22 25.24 14.55 -13.33
N ASN A 23 24.96 13.59 -14.21
CA ASN A 23 25.38 13.61 -15.62
C ASN A 23 24.16 13.59 -16.54
N ARG A 24 23.60 14.79 -16.79
CA ARG A 24 22.39 15.05 -17.59
C ARG A 24 22.46 14.49 -19.03
N ALA A 25 23.67 14.28 -19.57
CA ALA A 25 23.92 13.74 -20.90
C ALA A 25 24.06 12.21 -20.94
N ALA A 26 24.25 11.54 -19.80
CA ALA A 26 24.34 10.07 -19.72
C ALA A 26 22.96 9.41 -19.47
N VAL A 27 21.91 10.21 -19.31
CA VAL A 27 20.53 9.70 -19.15
C VAL A 27 20.09 9.10 -20.48
N ARG A 28 20.17 7.77 -20.58
CA ARG A 28 19.69 7.01 -21.73
C ARG A 28 18.16 7.01 -21.72
N TRP A 29 17.56 7.95 -22.44
CA TRP A 29 16.11 8.06 -22.62
C TRP A 29 15.47 6.74 -23.10
N SER A 30 16.22 5.92 -23.84
CA SER A 30 15.80 4.58 -24.25
C SER A 30 15.46 3.67 -23.05
N THR A 31 16.21 3.76 -21.95
CA THR A 31 15.96 2.93 -20.76
C THR A 31 14.71 3.36 -20.01
N VAL A 32 14.49 4.68 -19.88
CA VAL A 32 13.29 5.23 -19.24
C VAL A 32 12.04 4.91 -20.06
N LEU A 33 12.08 5.16 -21.38
CA LEU A 33 11.00 4.82 -22.31
C LEU A 33 10.70 3.32 -22.31
N TRP A 34 11.73 2.46 -22.27
CA TRP A 34 11.53 1.02 -22.22
C TRP A 34 10.83 0.60 -20.92
N SER A 35 11.20 1.16 -19.77
CA SER A 35 10.54 0.83 -18.49
C SER A 35 9.07 1.25 -18.44
N VAL A 36 8.77 2.50 -18.84
CA VAL A 36 7.39 3.01 -18.87
C VAL A 36 6.55 2.24 -19.89
N GLY A 37 7.14 1.90 -21.04
CA GLY A 37 6.51 1.06 -22.05
C GLY A 37 6.20 -0.34 -21.51
N LEU A 38 7.18 -1.01 -20.89
CA LEU A 38 7.03 -2.37 -20.39
C LEU A 38 6.03 -2.44 -19.22
N GLN A 39 6.01 -1.43 -18.36
CA GLN A 39 5.05 -1.33 -17.26
C GLN A 39 3.61 -1.15 -17.79
N LEU A 40 3.40 -0.32 -18.81
CA LEU A 40 2.08 -0.16 -19.44
C LEU A 40 1.65 -1.41 -20.21
N ILE A 41 2.57 -2.04 -20.94
CA ILE A 41 2.30 -3.29 -21.67
C ILE A 41 1.87 -4.38 -20.70
N LEU A 42 2.63 -4.61 -19.63
CA LEU A 42 2.29 -5.63 -18.63
C LEU A 42 0.98 -5.31 -17.91
N ALA A 43 0.76 -4.04 -17.54
CA ALA A 43 -0.49 -3.64 -16.91
C ALA A 43 -1.70 -3.95 -17.79
N ILE A 44 -1.66 -3.56 -19.07
CA ILE A 44 -2.77 -3.84 -20.00
C ILE A 44 -2.89 -5.35 -20.25
N PHE A 45 -1.76 -6.06 -20.42
CA PHE A 45 -1.75 -7.49 -20.66
C PHE A 45 -2.40 -8.26 -19.49
N ILE A 46 -2.04 -7.94 -18.25
CA ILE A 46 -2.56 -8.61 -17.06
C ILE A 46 -4.02 -8.21 -16.77
N LEU A 47 -4.36 -6.92 -16.85
CA LEU A 47 -5.70 -6.43 -16.46
C LEU A 47 -6.77 -6.67 -17.53
N LYS A 48 -6.41 -6.72 -18.81
CA LYS A 48 -7.38 -6.91 -19.91
C LYS A 48 -7.55 -8.38 -20.33
N THR A 49 -6.52 -9.21 -20.18
CA THR A 49 -6.53 -10.57 -20.71
C THR A 49 -7.01 -11.56 -19.65
N ALA A 50 -7.92 -12.47 -20.03
CA ALA A 50 -8.41 -13.52 -19.12
C ALA A 50 -7.29 -14.42 -18.57
N VAL A 51 -6.28 -14.71 -19.41
CA VAL A 51 -5.06 -15.43 -19.01
C VAL A 51 -4.27 -14.66 -17.95
N GLY A 52 -4.19 -13.33 -18.08
CA GLY A 52 -3.49 -12.46 -17.14
C GLY A 52 -4.12 -12.48 -15.74
N LEU A 53 -5.46 -12.42 -15.68
CA LEU A 53 -6.21 -12.55 -14.44
C LEU A 53 -6.00 -13.92 -13.77
N ALA A 54 -6.03 -15.00 -14.56
CA ALA A 54 -5.83 -16.36 -14.07
C ALA A 54 -4.42 -16.57 -13.47
N VAL A 55 -3.39 -16.06 -14.16
CA VAL A 55 -2.00 -16.08 -13.65
C VAL A 55 -1.87 -15.27 -12.37
N PHE A 56 -2.46 -14.07 -12.32
CA PHE A 56 -2.39 -13.22 -11.12
C PHE A 56 -3.11 -13.87 -9.92
N GLN A 57 -4.25 -14.53 -10.14
CA GLN A 57 -4.94 -15.30 -9.09
C GLN A 57 -4.10 -16.48 -8.61
N PHE A 58 -3.42 -17.19 -9.51
CA PHE A 58 -2.49 -18.26 -9.12
C PHE A 58 -1.33 -17.72 -8.28
N LEU A 59 -0.72 -16.60 -8.68
CA LEU A 59 0.33 -15.95 -7.90
C LEU A 59 -0.19 -15.47 -6.53
N GLY A 60 -1.38 -14.88 -6.48
CA GLY A 60 -2.01 -14.47 -5.23
C GLY A 60 -2.19 -15.65 -4.27
N ASN A 61 -2.72 -16.77 -4.76
CA ASN A 61 -2.85 -17.99 -3.96
C ASN A 61 -1.49 -18.54 -3.49
N LEU A 62 -0.45 -18.45 -4.33
CA LEU A 62 0.89 -18.88 -3.95
C LEU A 62 1.49 -18.00 -2.86
N VAL A 63 1.30 -16.67 -2.96
CA VAL A 63 1.74 -15.71 -1.94
C VAL A 63 0.97 -15.91 -0.63
N SER A 64 -0.35 -16.13 -0.69
CA SER A 64 -1.14 -16.44 0.51
C SER A 64 -0.61 -17.70 1.22
N ARG A 65 -0.34 -18.78 0.47
CA ARG A 65 0.26 -19.99 1.05
C ARG A 65 1.64 -19.74 1.66
N PHE A 66 2.44 -18.86 1.04
CA PHE A 66 3.74 -18.48 1.59
C PHE A 66 3.60 -17.68 2.88
N LEU A 67 2.61 -16.78 2.97
CA LEU A 67 2.27 -16.06 4.19
C LEU A 67 1.81 -17.02 5.29
N ASP A 68 0.96 -18.00 4.99
CA ASP A 68 0.53 -19.00 5.97
C ASP A 68 1.73 -19.74 6.60
N PHE A 69 2.74 -20.09 5.80
CA PHE A 69 3.98 -20.68 6.32
C PHE A 69 4.83 -19.68 7.12
N SER A 70 4.86 -18.42 6.70
CA SER A 70 5.53 -17.36 7.44
C SER A 70 4.87 -17.09 8.79
N ASP A 71 3.55 -17.21 8.90
CA ASP A 71 2.79 -17.00 10.14
C ASP A 71 3.08 -18.12 11.15
N VAL A 72 3.16 -19.38 10.70
CA VAL A 72 3.61 -20.51 11.55
C VAL A 72 5.06 -20.30 12.02
N GLY A 73 5.94 -19.79 11.14
CA GLY A 73 7.31 -19.43 11.50
C GLY A 73 7.38 -18.27 12.51
N ALA A 74 6.52 -17.26 12.35
CA ALA A 74 6.41 -16.14 13.27
C ALA A 74 5.88 -16.60 14.63
N GLN A 75 4.91 -17.50 14.67
CA GLN A 75 4.40 -18.12 15.90
C GLN A 75 5.50 -18.90 16.65
N PHE A 76 6.39 -19.58 15.93
CA PHE A 76 7.53 -20.28 16.54
C PHE A 76 8.56 -19.32 17.16
N VAL A 77 8.80 -18.16 16.53
CA VAL A 77 9.79 -17.17 16.98
C VAL A 77 9.24 -16.22 18.05
N PHE A 78 7.98 -15.79 17.93
CA PHE A 78 7.34 -14.78 18.77
C PHE A 78 6.33 -15.35 19.79
N GLY A 79 6.01 -16.64 19.75
CA GLY A 79 5.00 -17.28 20.62
C GLY A 79 3.56 -17.05 20.14
N GLU A 80 2.56 -17.62 20.83
CA GLU A 80 1.14 -17.58 20.45
C GLU A 80 0.51 -16.17 20.45
N ASP A 81 1.19 -15.16 20.99
CA ASP A 81 0.69 -13.77 21.14
C ASP A 81 1.13 -12.80 20.01
N PHE A 82 1.42 -13.30 18.80
CA PHE A 82 1.89 -12.46 17.69
C PHE A 82 0.75 -11.66 17.01
N GLU A 83 -0.49 -12.17 17.00
CA GLU A 83 -1.63 -11.48 16.37
C GLU A 83 -2.10 -10.26 17.19
N GLU A 84 -1.98 -10.28 18.51
CA GLU A 84 -2.50 -9.21 19.37
C GLU A 84 -1.52 -8.05 19.58
N HIS A 85 -0.21 -8.21 19.44
CA HIS A 85 0.71 -7.13 19.84
C HIS A 85 1.02 -6.10 18.74
N PHE A 86 1.04 -6.50 17.46
CA PHE A 86 1.47 -5.57 16.39
C PHE A 86 0.32 -4.73 15.80
N ILE A 87 -0.91 -5.25 15.74
CA ILE A 87 -2.05 -4.55 15.11
C ILE A 87 -2.93 -3.81 16.13
N TYR A 88 -2.96 -4.23 17.41
CA TYR A 88 -3.86 -3.65 18.41
C TYR A 88 -3.36 -2.35 19.05
N SER A 89 -2.05 -2.04 18.99
CA SER A 89 -1.55 -0.76 19.51
C SER A 89 -2.00 0.47 18.70
N GLY A 90 -2.49 0.28 17.45
CA GLY A 90 -2.99 1.37 16.60
C GLY A 90 -4.51 1.48 16.53
N LYS A 91 -5.25 0.40 16.81
CA LYS A 91 -6.71 0.33 16.61
C LYS A 91 -7.53 0.62 17.88
N LYS A 92 -7.03 0.26 19.06
CA LYS A 92 -7.81 0.35 20.33
C LYS A 92 -8.14 1.79 20.74
N THR A 93 -7.33 2.77 20.35
CA THR A 93 -7.48 4.17 20.79
C THR A 93 -8.55 4.95 20.00
N LEU A 94 -8.89 4.54 18.78
CA LEU A 94 -9.87 5.26 17.95
C LEU A 94 -11.30 4.73 18.13
N GLU A 95 -11.47 3.44 18.38
CA GLU A 95 -12.81 2.85 18.57
C GLU A 95 -13.44 3.24 19.93
N THR A 96 -12.62 3.48 20.96
CA THR A 96 -13.11 4.03 22.25
C THR A 96 -13.37 5.55 22.19
N ARG A 97 -12.81 6.29 21.21
CA ARG A 97 -13.04 7.73 21.08
C ARG A 97 -14.22 8.11 20.18
N ASP A 98 -14.64 7.25 19.25
CA ASP A 98 -15.76 7.54 18.36
C ASP A 98 -17.15 7.25 19.00
N GLY A 99 -17.17 6.37 20.01
CA GLY A 99 -18.38 6.08 20.81
C GLY A 99 -18.67 7.06 21.96
N MET A 100 -17.73 7.95 22.27
CA MET A 100 -17.97 9.01 23.26
C MET A 100 -18.67 10.19 22.58
N ASN A 101 -20.01 10.12 22.56
CA ASN A 101 -20.86 11.27 22.25
C ASN A 101 -20.45 12.46 23.16
N CYS A 102 -19.92 13.54 22.57
CA CYS A 102 -19.55 14.76 23.30
C CYS A 102 -20.69 15.27 24.21
N GLN A 103 -21.94 14.95 23.90
CA GLN A 103 -23.11 15.34 24.67
C GLN A 103 -23.21 14.64 26.03
N SER A 104 -22.73 13.38 26.17
CA SER A 104 -22.74 12.66 27.45
C SER A 104 -21.55 13.07 28.33
N VAL A 105 -20.39 13.37 27.74
CA VAL A 105 -19.21 13.87 28.45
C VAL A 105 -19.45 15.28 29.00
N PHE A 106 -20.11 16.15 28.24
CA PHE A 106 -20.45 17.49 28.73
C PHE A 106 -21.53 17.46 29.82
N ARG A 107 -22.49 16.52 29.72
CA ARG A 107 -23.53 16.34 30.74
C ARG A 107 -22.95 15.85 32.07
N ASN A 108 -22.02 14.90 32.03
CA ASN A 108 -21.36 14.41 33.24
C ASN A 108 -20.40 15.44 33.89
N ARG A 109 -20.03 16.50 33.17
CA ARG A 109 -19.27 17.63 33.72
C ARG A 109 -20.13 18.71 34.37
N LEU A 110 -21.45 18.72 34.14
CA LEU A 110 -22.39 19.70 34.70
C LEU A 110 -22.98 19.27 36.05
N ASP A 111 -22.78 18.00 36.45
CA ASP A 111 -23.25 17.43 37.72
C ASP A 111 -22.11 17.22 38.75
N ALA A 112 -20.95 17.84 38.56
CA ALA A 112 -19.87 17.82 39.56
C ALA A 112 -20.09 18.93 40.62
N PRO A 113 -20.05 18.61 41.93
CA PRO A 113 -20.24 19.58 43.01
C PRO A 113 -19.08 20.58 43.15
#